data_AF-C3YLB6-F1
#
_entry.id   AF-C3YLB6-F1
#
_cell.length_a   1.000
_cell.length_b   1.000
_cell.length_c   1.000
_cell.angle_alpha   90.00
_cell.angle_beta   90.00
_cell.angle_gamma   90.00
#
_symmetry.space_group_name_H-M   'P 1'
#
loop_
_entity.id
_entity.type
_entity.pdbx_description
1 polymer ?
#
loop_
_entity_poly.entity_id
_entity_poly.type
_entity_poly.pdbx_seq_one_letter_code
_entity_poly.pdbx_strand_id
1 'polypeptide(L)'
;MATDKAEVERKIAQLCKKIDSFGLSDQDIYRVSSVKKLSGRRVTCGGILCATAAVLAVVVAAVAIGLGTGLIHPMVRRKLTEHLFAFLEGDVEKESCIFPFIEELQDPFRPPVNCQICVDIQEVDRVRNLKPDDFMARYAYTGRPVIVEDGAQSWTASEYFSFDYFKSVYKPDSPALMNEESHCQFFPYKTNFESLGDVFNMSKERASLEDGSEPWYIGWSNCDAAAANDLRRHYERPYFLPSEAESSKTDWIFMGSPGYGAHLHGPQL
;
A
#
# COMPACT_ATOMS: atom_id res chain seq x y z
N MET A 1 12.19 -18.65 60.71
CA MET A 1 12.99 -17.45 60.37
C MET A 1 12.93 -17.27 58.86
N ALA A 2 11.99 -16.45 58.38
CA ALA A 2 11.89 -16.09 56.97
C ALA A 2 12.72 -14.82 56.77
N THR A 3 13.91 -14.96 56.19
CA THR A 3 14.70 -13.80 55.72
C THR A 3 13.92 -13.14 54.59
N ASP A 4 13.64 -11.84 54.74
CA ASP A 4 12.94 -11.02 53.77
C ASP A 4 13.65 -11.11 52.41
N LYS A 5 12.89 -11.39 51.35
CA LYS A 5 13.41 -11.54 49.98
C LYS A 5 14.22 -10.31 49.56
N ALA A 6 13.78 -9.13 49.99
CA ALA A 6 14.47 -7.87 49.74
C ALA A 6 15.87 -7.83 50.39
N GLU A 7 16.04 -8.45 51.56
CA GLU A 7 17.34 -8.54 52.23
C GLU A 7 18.30 -9.47 51.48
N VAL A 8 17.78 -10.58 50.95
CA VAL A 8 18.56 -11.55 50.15
C VAL A 8 19.03 -10.90 48.86
N GLU A 9 18.16 -10.22 48.14
CA GLU A 9 18.50 -9.52 46.90
C GLU A 9 19.57 -8.44 47.13
N ARG A 10 19.45 -7.68 48.23
CA ARG A 10 20.44 -6.67 48.60
C ARG A 10 21.82 -7.30 48.89
N LYS A 11 21.85 -8.44 49.58
CA LYS A 11 23.11 -9.16 49.88
C LYS A 11 23.74 -9.73 48.61
N ILE A 12 22.95 -10.24 47.67
CA ILE A 12 23.45 -10.73 46.37
C ILE A 12 24.04 -9.57 45.56
N ALA A 13 23.36 -8.43 45.49
CA ALA A 13 23.87 -7.25 44.78
C ALA A 13 25.18 -6.72 45.37
N GLN A 14 25.32 -6.74 46.70
CA GLN A 14 26.59 -6.39 47.37
C GLN A 14 27.71 -7.39 47.05
N LEU A 15 27.37 -8.68 46.94
CA LEU A 15 28.34 -9.72 46.58
C LEU A 15 28.85 -9.51 45.15
N CYS A 16 27.96 -9.25 44.18
CA CYS A 16 28.33 -9.00 42.78
C CYS A 16 29.27 -7.81 42.65
N LYS A 17 28.95 -6.67 43.29
CA LYS A 17 29.84 -5.49 43.29
C LYS A 17 31.23 -5.79 43.87
N LYS A 18 31.30 -6.67 44.86
CA LYS A 18 32.57 -7.05 45.47
C LYS A 18 33.37 -7.96 44.54
N ILE A 19 32.71 -8.88 43.85
CA ILE A 19 33.33 -9.76 42.84
C ILE A 19 33.92 -8.93 41.68
N ASP A 20 33.19 -7.92 41.21
CA ASP A 20 33.67 -6.99 40.18
C ASP A 20 34.92 -6.24 40.64
N SER A 21 34.97 -5.82 41.91
CA SER A 21 36.15 -5.13 42.47
C SER A 21 37.41 -6.00 42.56
N PHE A 22 37.26 -7.33 42.54
CA PHE A 22 38.38 -8.28 42.49
C PHE A 22 38.76 -8.70 41.06
N GLY A 23 38.09 -8.17 40.03
CA GLY A 23 38.38 -8.46 38.63
C GLY A 23 38.13 -9.90 38.20
N LEU A 24 37.26 -10.62 38.92
CA LEU A 24 36.90 -12.01 38.61
C LEU A 24 35.89 -12.04 37.46
N SER A 25 36.10 -12.93 36.49
CA SER A 25 35.16 -13.12 35.38
C SER A 25 33.98 -14.00 35.79
N ASP A 26 32.87 -13.93 35.05
CA ASP A 26 31.71 -14.82 35.26
C ASP A 26 32.12 -16.30 35.29
N GLN A 27 33.09 -16.70 34.46
CA GLN A 27 33.59 -18.07 34.42
C GLN A 27 34.29 -18.49 35.72
N ASP A 28 34.92 -17.57 36.43
CA ASP A 28 35.58 -17.83 37.72
C ASP A 28 34.54 -18.02 38.83
N ILE A 29 33.41 -17.31 38.76
CA ILE A 29 32.28 -17.45 39.69
C ILE A 29 31.66 -18.84 39.58
N TYR A 30 31.46 -19.36 38.36
CA TYR A 30 30.93 -20.72 38.12
C TYR A 30 31.88 -21.85 38.56
N ARG A 31 33.14 -21.55 38.89
CA ARG A 31 34.08 -22.53 39.45
C ARG A 31 33.93 -22.71 40.96
N VAL A 32 33.28 -21.77 41.65
CA VAL A 32 33.05 -21.85 43.09
C VAL A 32 32.10 -23.02 43.40
N SER A 33 32.52 -23.90 44.31
CA SER A 33 31.81 -25.14 44.64
C SER A 33 30.38 -24.90 45.14
N SER A 34 30.15 -23.79 45.85
CA SER A 34 28.83 -23.34 46.30
C SER A 34 27.89 -22.99 45.13
N VAL A 35 28.41 -22.37 44.07
CA VAL A 35 27.65 -22.00 42.87
C VAL A 35 27.32 -23.24 42.04
N LYS A 36 28.27 -24.17 41.90
CA LYS A 36 28.02 -25.48 41.25
C LYS A 36 26.92 -26.30 41.93
N LYS A 37 26.80 -26.21 43.26
CA LYS A 37 25.71 -26.87 44.01
C LYS A 37 24.34 -26.23 43.73
N LEU A 38 24.28 -24.94 43.44
CA LEU A 38 23.05 -24.22 43.10
C LEU A 38 22.68 -24.37 41.62
N SER A 39 23.67 -24.51 40.72
CA SER A 39 23.43 -24.81 39.31
C SER A 39 23.06 -26.28 39.12
N GLY A 40 21.81 -26.62 39.41
CA GLY A 40 21.26 -27.95 39.15
C GLY A 40 21.48 -28.41 37.70
N ARG A 41 21.63 -29.73 37.54
CA ARG A 41 21.91 -30.47 36.30
C ARG A 41 20.98 -30.01 35.15
N ARG A 42 21.49 -29.24 34.18
CA ARG A 42 20.77 -28.94 32.93
C ARG A 42 20.58 -30.24 32.14
N VAL A 43 19.38 -30.79 32.14
CA VAL A 43 18.97 -31.81 31.17
C VAL A 43 18.84 -31.11 29.82
N THR A 44 19.53 -31.60 28.81
CA THR A 44 19.62 -31.01 27.47
C THR A 44 18.27 -31.08 26.74
N CYS A 45 17.44 -30.06 26.94
CA CYS A 45 16.19 -29.83 26.22
C CYS A 45 16.40 -29.62 24.69
N GLY A 46 17.62 -29.26 24.27
CA GLY A 46 17.96 -28.99 22.86
C GLY A 46 17.94 -30.22 21.93
N GLY A 47 18.22 -31.43 22.43
CA GLY A 47 18.26 -32.63 21.58
C GLY A 47 16.87 -33.10 21.14
N ILE A 48 15.89 -33.05 22.04
CA ILE A 48 14.50 -33.43 21.75
C ILE A 48 13.84 -32.36 20.86
N LEU A 49 14.06 -31.07 21.15
CA LEU A 49 13.57 -29.96 20.33
C LEU A 49 14.11 -30.01 18.88
N CYS A 50 15.41 -30.26 18.69
CA CYS A 50 16.00 -30.41 17.36
C CYS A 50 15.48 -31.63 16.61
N ALA A 51 15.31 -32.77 17.29
CA ALA A 51 14.74 -33.96 16.68
C ALA A 51 13.28 -33.76 16.26
N THR A 52 12.47 -33.09 17.08
CA THR A 52 11.07 -32.77 16.74
C THR A 52 10.98 -31.79 15.57
N ALA A 53 11.86 -30.78 15.50
CA ALA A 53 11.87 -29.82 14.40
C ALA A 53 12.29 -30.48 13.07
N ALA A 54 13.27 -31.39 13.11
CA ALA A 54 13.71 -32.13 11.92
C ALA A 54 12.60 -33.05 11.38
N VAL A 55 11.88 -33.76 12.26
CA VAL A 55 10.75 -34.60 11.85
C VAL A 55 9.62 -33.74 11.25
N LEU A 56 9.30 -32.59 11.84
CA LEU A 56 8.29 -31.68 11.30
C LEU A 56 8.66 -31.17 9.90
N ALA A 57 9.93 -30.79 9.69
CA ALA A 57 10.41 -30.33 8.39
C ALA A 57 10.30 -31.41 7.29
N VAL A 58 10.62 -32.67 7.62
CA VAL A 58 10.49 -33.79 6.68
C VAL A 58 9.01 -34.04 6.33
N VAL A 59 8.11 -33.97 7.32
CA VAL A 59 6.67 -34.13 7.10
C VAL A 59 6.12 -33.01 6.20
N VAL A 60 6.51 -31.75 6.46
CA VAL A 60 6.09 -30.60 5.63
C VAL A 60 6.59 -30.75 4.19
N ALA A 61 7.86 -31.16 4.00
CA ALA A 61 8.42 -31.40 2.68
C ALA A 61 7.68 -32.52 1.93
N ALA A 62 7.38 -33.63 2.60
CA ALA A 62 6.63 -34.74 2.02
C ALA A 62 5.21 -34.35 1.59
N VAL A 63 4.52 -33.53 2.39
CA VAL A 63 3.20 -32.98 2.07
C VAL A 63 3.28 -32.04 0.86
N ALA A 64 4.26 -31.14 0.82
CA ALA A 64 4.47 -30.22 -0.31
C ALA A 64 4.76 -30.97 -1.62
N ILE A 65 5.60 -32.01 -1.57
CA ILE A 65 5.90 -32.87 -2.72
C ILE A 65 4.65 -33.65 -3.17
N GLY A 66 3.86 -34.17 -2.24
CA GLY A 66 2.61 -34.87 -2.55
C GLY A 66 1.56 -33.97 -3.21
N LEU A 67 1.47 -32.71 -2.77
CA LEU A 67 0.60 -31.69 -3.37
C LEU A 67 1.06 -31.26 -4.77
N GLY A 68 2.37 -31.30 -5.07
CA GLY A 68 2.93 -30.90 -6.36
C GLY A 68 2.96 -32.00 -7.43
N THR A 69 3.10 -33.27 -7.04
CA THR A 69 3.40 -34.39 -7.97
C THR A 69 2.18 -35.15 -8.50
N GLY A 70 0.96 -34.77 -8.11
CA GLY A 70 -0.27 -35.38 -8.63
C GLY A 70 -0.56 -36.80 -8.13
N LEU A 71 0.20 -37.29 -7.14
CA LEU A 71 -0.02 -38.60 -6.50
C LEU A 71 -1.23 -38.62 -5.54
N ILE A 72 -1.76 -37.45 -5.19
CA ILE A 72 -2.93 -37.27 -4.31
C ILE A 72 -4.17 -37.01 -5.16
N HIS A 73 -5.25 -37.73 -4.89
CA HIS A 73 -6.53 -37.56 -5.59
C HIS A 73 -7.00 -36.09 -5.57
N PRO A 74 -7.49 -35.53 -6.69
CA PRO A 74 -7.74 -34.09 -6.83
C PRO A 74 -8.69 -33.50 -5.77
N MET A 75 -9.69 -34.24 -5.30
CA MET A 75 -10.57 -33.80 -4.21
C MET A 75 -9.86 -33.70 -2.85
N VAL A 76 -8.92 -34.61 -2.57
CA VAL A 76 -8.14 -34.61 -1.33
C VAL A 76 -7.13 -33.47 -1.37
N ARG A 77 -6.50 -33.25 -2.53
CA ARG A 77 -5.62 -32.09 -2.78
C ARG A 77 -6.37 -30.77 -2.51
N ARG A 78 -7.58 -30.61 -3.05
CA ARG A 78 -8.40 -29.40 -2.85
C ARG A 78 -8.72 -29.15 -1.37
N LYS A 79 -9.22 -30.16 -0.65
CA LYS A 79 -9.54 -30.04 0.78
C LYS A 79 -8.32 -29.73 1.66
N LEU A 80 -7.16 -30.31 1.33
CA LEU A 80 -5.93 -30.06 2.07
C LEU A 80 -5.44 -28.63 1.85
N THR A 81 -5.54 -28.13 0.62
CA THR A 81 -5.22 -26.73 0.29
C THR A 81 -6.17 -25.76 1.00
N GLU A 82 -7.49 -26.02 0.99
CA GLU A 82 -8.49 -25.23 1.71
C GLU A 82 -8.18 -25.17 3.23
N HIS A 83 -7.86 -26.31 3.85
CA HIS A 83 -7.53 -26.36 5.29
C HIS A 83 -6.20 -25.69 5.63
N LEU A 84 -5.17 -25.86 4.79
CA LEU A 84 -3.88 -25.20 4.99
C LEU A 84 -4.02 -23.68 4.90
N PHE A 85 -4.84 -23.20 3.96
CA PHE A 85 -5.14 -21.77 3.81
C PHE A 85 -5.92 -21.21 4.99
N ALA A 86 -6.98 -21.91 5.42
CA ALA A 86 -7.76 -21.52 6.58
C ALA A 86 -6.90 -21.49 7.87
N PHE A 87 -5.94 -22.41 8.00
CA PHE A 87 -4.97 -22.41 9.10
C PHE A 87 -4.00 -21.21 9.05
N LEU A 88 -3.71 -20.70 7.85
CA LEU A 88 -2.89 -19.50 7.62
C LEU A 88 -3.74 -18.21 7.59
N GLU A 89 -4.97 -18.24 8.12
CA GLU A 89 -5.94 -17.12 8.16
C GLU A 89 -6.31 -16.53 6.78
N GLY A 90 -6.10 -17.28 5.69
CA GLY A 90 -6.45 -16.86 4.33
C GLY A 90 -7.74 -17.50 3.82
N ASP A 91 -8.60 -16.72 3.20
CA ASP A 91 -9.76 -17.22 2.43
C ASP A 91 -9.45 -17.09 0.92
N VAL A 92 -9.21 -18.24 0.27
CA VAL A 92 -8.83 -18.32 -1.15
C VAL A 92 -9.88 -17.67 -2.07
N GLU A 93 -11.14 -17.59 -1.65
CA GLU A 93 -12.21 -16.98 -2.45
C GLU A 93 -12.37 -15.47 -2.22
N LYS A 94 -11.74 -14.90 -1.19
CA LYS A 94 -11.81 -13.46 -0.88
C LYS A 94 -10.54 -12.71 -1.23
N GLU A 95 -9.39 -13.37 -1.16
CA GLU A 95 -8.11 -12.73 -1.44
C GLU A 95 -7.79 -12.72 -2.93
N SER A 96 -7.40 -11.56 -3.46
CA SER A 96 -6.96 -11.43 -4.86
C SER A 96 -5.65 -12.19 -5.15
N CYS A 97 -4.88 -12.50 -4.11
CA CYS A 97 -3.58 -13.16 -4.20
C CYS A 97 -3.53 -14.38 -3.27
N ILE A 98 -3.15 -15.54 -3.81
CA ILE A 98 -2.90 -16.78 -3.06
C ILE A 98 -1.68 -16.63 -2.13
N PHE A 99 -0.68 -15.85 -2.54
CA PHE A 99 0.46 -15.55 -1.70
C PHE A 99 0.60 -14.04 -1.60
N PRO A 100 0.63 -13.46 -0.39
CA PRO A 100 1.01 -12.07 -0.24
C PRO A 100 2.43 -11.91 -0.81
N PHE A 101 2.61 -10.94 -1.69
CA PHE A 101 3.93 -10.65 -2.23
C PHE A 101 4.83 -10.19 -1.09
N ILE A 102 6.00 -10.81 -0.95
CA ILE A 102 6.96 -10.50 0.11
C ILE A 102 7.63 -9.18 -0.27
N GLU A 103 7.28 -8.10 0.40
CA GLU A 103 7.77 -6.73 0.11
C GLU A 103 9.30 -6.67 0.13
N GLU A 104 9.94 -7.46 1.00
CA GLU A 104 11.40 -7.59 1.10
C GLU A 104 12.06 -8.20 -0.15
N LEU A 105 11.29 -8.93 -0.98
CA LEU A 105 11.75 -9.43 -2.27
C LEU A 105 11.56 -8.40 -3.39
N GLN A 106 10.78 -7.34 -3.21
CA GLN A 106 10.52 -6.37 -4.28
C GLN A 106 11.77 -5.63 -4.71
N ASP A 107 12.50 -5.09 -3.73
CA ASP A 107 13.65 -4.23 -3.95
C ASP A 107 14.82 -4.92 -4.66
N PRO A 108 15.25 -6.16 -4.31
CA PRO A 108 16.37 -6.82 -5.00
C PRO A 108 16.03 -7.23 -6.44
N PHE A 109 14.75 -7.43 -6.78
CA PHE A 109 14.32 -7.75 -8.15
C PHE A 109 13.87 -6.51 -8.95
N ARG A 110 13.85 -5.32 -8.34
CA ARG A 110 13.57 -4.07 -9.06
C ARG A 110 14.74 -3.80 -10.03
N PRO A 111 14.47 -3.60 -11.33
CA PRO A 111 15.51 -3.22 -12.28
C PRO A 111 16.23 -1.93 -11.83
N PRO A 112 17.53 -1.79 -12.12
CA PRO A 112 18.25 -0.56 -11.80
C PRO A 112 17.62 0.62 -12.55
N VAL A 113 17.28 1.67 -11.81
CA VAL A 113 16.69 2.89 -12.36
C VAL A 113 17.80 3.78 -12.93
N ASN A 114 17.59 4.32 -14.14
CA ASN A 114 18.48 5.34 -14.68
C ASN A 114 18.22 6.69 -14.00
N CYS A 115 19.05 7.05 -13.03
CA CYS A 115 18.96 8.32 -12.30
C CYS A 115 19.21 9.57 -13.17
N GLN A 116 19.63 9.42 -14.44
CA GLN A 116 19.85 10.54 -15.34
C GLN A 116 18.56 11.13 -15.93
N ILE A 117 17.41 10.49 -15.71
CA ILE A 117 16.12 10.88 -16.31
C ILE A 117 15.70 12.32 -15.96
N CYS A 118 16.13 12.84 -14.81
CA CYS A 118 15.83 14.20 -14.35
C CYS A 118 17.03 15.16 -14.39
N VAL A 119 18.15 14.76 -15.00
CA VAL A 119 19.36 15.60 -15.05
C VAL A 119 19.11 16.80 -15.98
N ASP A 120 19.57 17.97 -15.53
CA ASP A 120 19.46 19.25 -16.23
C ASP A 120 18.02 19.72 -16.54
N ILE A 121 17.03 19.27 -15.76
CA ILE A 121 15.67 19.84 -15.79
C ILE A 121 15.61 20.99 -14.79
N GLN A 122 15.72 22.23 -15.29
CA GLN A 122 15.62 23.44 -14.47
C GLN A 122 14.21 24.04 -14.45
N GLU A 123 13.45 23.82 -15.52
CA GLU A 123 12.10 24.34 -15.68
C GLU A 123 11.24 23.37 -16.49
N VAL A 124 9.92 23.59 -16.47
CA VAL A 124 8.96 22.84 -17.26
C VAL A 124 8.70 23.58 -18.57
N ASP A 125 8.99 22.93 -19.69
CA ASP A 125 8.75 23.46 -21.03
C ASP A 125 7.27 23.85 -21.20
N ARG A 126 7.01 25.00 -21.83
CA ARG A 126 5.67 25.45 -22.22
C ARG A 126 5.59 25.57 -23.73
N VAL A 127 4.68 24.82 -24.34
CA VAL A 127 4.56 24.72 -25.80
C VAL A 127 3.11 24.86 -26.24
N ARG A 128 2.95 25.21 -27.52
CA ARG A 128 1.66 25.34 -28.22
C ARG A 128 1.79 24.76 -29.62
N ASN A 129 0.68 24.34 -30.22
CA ASN A 129 0.61 23.71 -31.54
C ASN A 129 1.59 22.54 -31.71
N LEU A 130 1.71 21.68 -30.69
CA LEU A 130 2.67 20.59 -30.64
C LEU A 130 2.24 19.43 -31.55
N LYS A 131 3.07 19.05 -32.52
CA LYS A 131 2.78 17.89 -33.38
C LYS A 131 2.98 16.57 -32.62
N PRO A 132 2.19 15.52 -32.91
CA PRO A 132 2.38 14.20 -32.31
C PRO A 132 3.80 13.65 -32.44
N ASP A 133 4.42 13.80 -33.61
CA ASP A 133 5.80 13.32 -33.84
C ASP A 133 6.82 14.07 -32.96
N ASP A 134 6.63 15.39 -32.79
CA ASP A 134 7.48 16.22 -31.94
C ASP A 134 7.27 15.88 -30.45
N PHE A 135 6.03 15.60 -30.04
CA PHE A 135 5.73 15.11 -28.69
C PHE A 135 6.43 13.78 -28.40
N MET A 136 6.33 12.84 -29.33
CA MET A 136 6.95 11.53 -29.22
C MET A 136 8.48 11.60 -29.17
N ALA A 137 9.09 12.44 -30.00
CA ALA A 137 10.54 12.57 -30.07
C ALA A 137 11.15 13.28 -28.85
N ARG A 138 10.43 14.24 -28.26
CA ARG A 138 10.99 15.14 -27.23
C ARG A 138 10.53 14.85 -25.81
N TYR A 139 9.32 14.33 -25.63
CA TYR A 139 8.67 14.28 -24.32
C TYR A 139 8.24 12.87 -23.94
N ALA A 140 7.57 12.14 -24.84
CA ALA A 140 7.10 10.79 -24.55
C ALA A 140 8.26 9.86 -24.16
N TYR A 141 8.10 9.12 -23.06
CA TYR A 141 9.10 8.16 -22.55
C TYR A 141 10.47 8.73 -22.19
N THR A 142 10.63 10.06 -22.16
CA THR A 142 11.89 10.72 -21.78
C THR A 142 11.98 11.08 -20.30
N GLY A 143 10.84 11.10 -19.61
CA GLY A 143 10.72 11.63 -18.24
C GLY A 143 10.79 13.15 -18.12
N ARG A 144 10.89 13.88 -19.25
CA ARG A 144 10.85 15.36 -19.25
C ARG A 144 9.41 15.87 -19.22
N PRO A 145 9.02 16.68 -18.23
CA PRO A 145 7.68 17.24 -18.16
C PRO A 145 7.48 18.35 -19.21
N VAL A 146 6.24 18.53 -19.67
CA VAL A 146 5.84 19.60 -20.59
C VAL A 146 4.43 20.07 -20.28
N ILE A 147 4.20 21.38 -20.40
CA ILE A 147 2.88 22.01 -20.38
C ILE A 147 2.49 22.36 -21.82
N VAL A 148 1.46 21.72 -22.34
CA VAL A 148 0.87 22.06 -23.64
C VAL A 148 -0.32 22.99 -23.42
N GLU A 149 -0.11 24.29 -23.63
CA GLU A 149 -1.04 25.34 -23.17
C GLU A 149 -2.38 25.35 -23.92
N ASP A 150 -2.41 24.78 -25.12
CA ASP A 150 -3.59 24.61 -25.96
C ASP A 150 -4.07 23.14 -26.03
N GLY A 151 -3.57 22.28 -25.14
CA GLY A 151 -3.85 20.85 -25.15
C GLY A 151 -5.33 20.46 -25.01
N ALA A 152 -6.11 21.30 -24.35
CA ALA A 152 -7.55 21.13 -24.12
C ALA A 152 -8.42 22.06 -25.01
N GLN A 153 -7.87 22.61 -26.10
CA GLN A 153 -8.58 23.64 -26.90
C GLN A 153 -9.91 23.17 -27.51
N SER A 154 -10.09 21.87 -27.75
CA SER A 154 -11.32 21.30 -28.32
C SER A 154 -12.31 20.82 -27.25
N TRP A 155 -11.96 20.91 -25.97
CA TRP A 155 -12.78 20.41 -24.88
C TRP A 155 -13.83 21.45 -24.48
N THR A 156 -15.08 21.02 -24.37
CA THR A 156 -16.16 21.83 -23.80
C THR A 156 -16.27 21.66 -22.28
N ALA A 157 -15.46 20.78 -21.67
CA ALA A 157 -15.47 20.49 -20.25
C ALA A 157 -15.39 21.74 -19.36
N SER A 158 -14.63 22.76 -19.72
CA SER A 158 -14.54 24.02 -18.95
C SER A 158 -15.84 24.82 -18.88
N GLU A 159 -16.77 24.60 -19.82
CA GLU A 159 -18.08 25.27 -19.86
C GLU A 159 -19.15 24.49 -19.09
N TYR A 160 -19.00 23.16 -18.97
CA TYR A 160 -20.02 22.27 -18.41
C TYR A 160 -19.65 21.70 -17.03
N PHE A 161 -18.38 21.35 -16.81
CA PHE A 161 -17.93 20.69 -15.59
C PHE A 161 -17.89 21.68 -14.43
N SER A 162 -18.86 21.51 -13.54
CA SER A 162 -19.07 22.32 -12.35
C SER A 162 -19.51 21.42 -11.20
N PHE A 163 -19.46 21.95 -9.97
CA PHE A 163 -19.98 21.23 -8.80
C PHE A 163 -21.44 20.79 -9.02
N ASP A 164 -22.29 21.69 -9.51
CA ASP A 164 -23.70 21.43 -9.76
C ASP A 164 -23.90 20.36 -10.86
N TYR A 165 -23.05 20.36 -11.90
CA TYR A 165 -23.06 19.32 -12.94
C TYR A 165 -22.74 17.94 -12.35
N PHE A 166 -21.63 17.79 -11.63
CA PHE A 166 -21.27 16.48 -11.06
C PHE A 166 -22.27 16.02 -10.00
N LYS A 167 -22.81 16.94 -9.19
CA LYS A 167 -23.91 16.65 -8.26
C LYS A 167 -25.16 16.11 -8.98
N SER A 168 -25.42 16.54 -10.22
CA SER A 168 -26.53 16.03 -11.02
C SER A 168 -26.27 14.62 -11.59
N VAL A 169 -25.02 14.33 -11.96
CA VAL A 169 -24.59 13.01 -12.44
C VAL A 169 -24.66 11.97 -11.31
N TYR A 170 -24.11 12.32 -10.15
CA TYR A 170 -24.03 11.47 -8.95
C TYR A 170 -25.12 11.82 -7.93
N LYS A 171 -26.35 12.05 -8.39
CA LYS A 171 -27.48 12.35 -7.50
C LYS A 171 -27.77 11.17 -6.55
N PRO A 172 -28.39 11.43 -5.38
CA PRO A 172 -28.83 10.36 -4.47
C PRO A 172 -29.64 9.29 -5.19
N ASP A 173 -29.42 8.02 -4.82
CA ASP A 173 -30.06 6.83 -5.40
C ASP A 173 -29.83 6.63 -6.91
N SER A 174 -28.89 7.37 -7.52
CA SER A 174 -28.52 7.15 -8.92
C SER A 174 -27.67 5.89 -9.08
N PRO A 175 -27.80 5.17 -10.21
CA PRO A 175 -26.90 4.07 -10.53
C PRO A 175 -25.43 4.48 -10.51
N ALA A 176 -25.12 5.70 -10.95
CA ALA A 176 -23.75 6.21 -10.96
C ALA A 176 -23.16 6.34 -9.55
N LEU A 177 -23.92 6.92 -8.61
CA LEU A 177 -23.46 7.03 -7.21
C LEU A 177 -23.38 5.66 -6.52
N MET A 178 -24.37 4.78 -6.72
CA MET A 178 -24.35 3.44 -6.13
C MET A 178 -23.17 2.60 -6.63
N ASN A 179 -22.86 2.67 -7.92
CA ASN A 179 -21.70 1.99 -8.50
C ASN A 179 -20.38 2.58 -7.98
N GLU A 180 -20.33 3.90 -7.80
CA GLU A 180 -19.17 4.57 -7.23
C GLU A 180 -18.89 4.09 -5.80
N GLU A 181 -19.89 4.10 -4.93
CA GLU A 181 -19.73 3.76 -3.51
C GLU A 181 -19.42 2.27 -3.27
N SER A 182 -19.75 1.39 -4.22
CA SER A 182 -19.55 -0.06 -4.09
C SER A 182 -18.27 -0.58 -4.73
N HIS A 183 -17.77 0.08 -5.77
CA HIS A 183 -16.74 -0.49 -6.64
C HIS A 183 -15.60 0.47 -6.98
N CYS A 184 -15.69 1.75 -6.64
CA CYS A 184 -14.72 2.76 -7.05
C CYS A 184 -13.84 3.26 -5.91
N GLN A 185 -12.72 3.85 -6.31
CA GLN A 185 -11.77 4.44 -5.40
C GLN A 185 -12.10 5.92 -5.16
N PHE A 186 -12.29 6.26 -3.90
CA PHE A 186 -12.49 7.63 -3.43
C PHE A 186 -11.30 8.12 -2.62
N PHE A 187 -10.84 9.34 -2.90
CA PHE A 187 -9.71 9.98 -2.24
C PHE A 187 -10.17 11.26 -1.53
N PRO A 188 -10.36 11.23 -0.20
CA PRO A 188 -10.86 12.39 0.55
C PRO A 188 -9.80 13.44 0.90
N TYR A 189 -8.53 13.31 0.46
CA TYR A 189 -7.37 14.17 0.82
C TYR A 189 -7.58 15.20 1.94
N LYS A 190 -7.42 14.80 3.21
CA LYS A 190 -7.56 15.68 4.41
C LYS A 190 -8.95 16.32 4.62
N THR A 191 -10.00 15.72 4.10
CA THR A 191 -11.39 16.11 4.41
C THR A 191 -12.05 15.14 5.40
N ASN A 192 -13.25 15.50 5.86
CA ASN A 192 -14.09 14.63 6.69
C ASN A 192 -15.14 13.88 5.84
N PHE A 193 -15.00 13.84 4.51
CA PHE A 193 -15.92 13.11 3.65
C PHE A 193 -15.55 11.62 3.65
N GLU A 194 -16.53 10.74 3.84
CA GLU A 194 -16.33 9.29 3.78
C GLU A 194 -16.63 8.74 2.39
N SER A 195 -17.54 9.39 1.65
CA SER A 195 -18.01 8.98 0.34
C SER A 195 -18.18 10.14 -0.64
N LEU A 196 -18.32 9.82 -1.93
CA LEU A 196 -18.69 10.80 -2.95
C LEU A 196 -20.11 11.37 -2.70
N GLY A 197 -21.00 10.56 -2.13
CA GLY A 197 -22.34 11.01 -1.71
C GLY A 197 -22.26 12.13 -0.68
N ASP A 198 -21.40 12.02 0.33
CA ASP A 198 -21.20 13.06 1.36
C ASP A 198 -20.75 14.38 0.75
N VAL A 199 -19.87 14.30 -0.24
CA VAL A 199 -19.36 15.47 -0.97
C VAL A 199 -20.51 16.17 -1.68
N PHE A 200 -21.30 15.46 -2.48
CA PHE A 200 -22.40 16.09 -3.21
C PHE A 200 -23.60 16.45 -2.34
N ASN A 201 -23.67 15.94 -1.11
CA ASN A 201 -24.63 16.38 -0.11
C ASN A 201 -24.26 17.72 0.54
N MET A 202 -23.03 18.23 0.36
CA MET A 202 -22.63 19.52 0.91
C MET A 202 -23.46 20.68 0.32
N SER A 203 -23.58 21.77 1.09
CA SER A 203 -24.27 22.98 0.65
C SER A 203 -23.46 23.72 -0.41
N LYS A 204 -24.12 24.62 -1.15
CA LYS A 204 -23.46 25.41 -2.19
C LYS A 204 -22.43 26.37 -1.60
N GLU A 205 -22.76 26.96 -0.45
CA GLU A 205 -21.91 27.87 0.32
C GLU A 205 -20.66 27.14 0.83
N ARG A 206 -20.81 25.88 1.25
CA ARG A 206 -19.70 25.03 1.63
C ARG A 206 -18.79 24.72 0.45
N ALA A 207 -19.38 24.38 -0.70
CA ALA A 207 -18.64 24.07 -1.91
C ALA A 207 -17.81 25.27 -2.41
N SER A 208 -18.34 26.50 -2.29
CA SER A 208 -17.67 27.75 -2.68
C SER A 208 -16.83 28.42 -1.58
N LEU A 209 -16.76 27.84 -0.38
CA LEU A 209 -16.11 28.42 0.82
C LEU A 209 -16.69 29.78 1.27
N GLU A 210 -17.93 30.09 0.93
CA GLU A 210 -18.61 31.32 1.34
C GLU A 210 -19.03 31.31 2.81
N ASP A 211 -19.16 30.12 3.41
CA ASP A 211 -19.51 29.92 4.82
C ASP A 211 -18.30 30.02 5.77
N GLY A 212 -17.10 30.25 5.25
CA GLY A 212 -15.86 30.32 6.04
C GLY A 212 -15.34 28.95 6.50
N SER A 213 -15.82 27.87 5.90
CA SER A 213 -15.34 26.51 6.16
C SER A 213 -13.90 26.25 5.67
N GLU A 214 -13.29 25.18 6.17
CA GLU A 214 -11.96 24.73 5.75
C GLU A 214 -11.93 24.37 4.25
N PRO A 215 -10.81 24.55 3.52
CA PRO A 215 -10.69 24.06 2.16
C PRO A 215 -11.01 22.56 2.05
N TRP A 216 -11.28 22.09 0.85
CA TRP A 216 -11.53 20.68 0.57
C TRP A 216 -11.00 20.31 -0.81
N TYR A 217 -10.47 19.11 -0.94
CA TYR A 217 -9.96 18.56 -2.19
C TYR A 217 -10.20 17.06 -2.19
N ILE A 218 -10.77 16.55 -3.27
CA ILE A 218 -11.06 15.14 -3.43
C ILE A 218 -10.63 14.65 -4.81
N GLY A 219 -10.50 13.33 -4.94
CA GLY A 219 -10.43 12.65 -6.23
C GLY A 219 -11.27 11.39 -6.21
N TRP A 220 -11.79 10.98 -7.37
CA TRP A 220 -12.48 9.69 -7.50
C TRP A 220 -12.29 9.09 -8.89
N SER A 221 -12.38 7.76 -8.97
CA SER A 221 -12.38 7.03 -10.23
C SER A 221 -13.81 6.82 -10.71
N ASN A 222 -14.19 7.38 -11.85
CA ASN A 222 -15.50 7.07 -12.42
C ASN A 222 -15.53 5.64 -12.99
N CYS A 223 -16.23 4.72 -12.32
CA CYS A 223 -16.45 3.34 -12.80
C CYS A 223 -17.84 3.10 -13.38
N ASP A 224 -18.73 4.10 -13.40
CA ASP A 224 -20.04 3.97 -14.02
C ASP A 224 -19.97 4.26 -15.52
N ALA A 225 -20.41 3.30 -16.33
CA ALA A 225 -20.33 3.40 -17.79
C ALA A 225 -21.24 4.51 -18.37
N ALA A 226 -22.40 4.78 -17.75
CA ALA A 226 -23.30 5.81 -18.23
C ALA A 226 -22.76 7.21 -17.91
N ALA A 227 -22.27 7.41 -16.69
CA ALA A 227 -21.55 8.63 -16.30
C ALA A 227 -20.34 8.85 -17.21
N ALA A 228 -19.51 7.83 -17.43
CA ALA A 228 -18.33 7.93 -18.29
C ALA A 228 -18.68 8.36 -19.72
N ASN A 229 -19.73 7.79 -20.30
CA ASN A 229 -20.19 8.17 -21.64
C ASN A 229 -20.70 9.60 -21.71
N ASP A 230 -21.29 10.12 -20.63
CA ASP A 230 -21.74 11.51 -20.58
C ASP A 230 -20.56 12.47 -20.44
N LEU A 231 -19.62 12.18 -19.51
CA LEU A 231 -18.40 12.98 -19.34
C LEU A 231 -17.57 13.05 -20.63
N ARG A 232 -17.44 11.94 -21.36
CA ARG A 232 -16.66 11.84 -22.61
C ARG A 232 -17.26 12.59 -23.80
N ARG A 233 -18.42 13.22 -23.64
CA ARG A 233 -18.94 14.18 -24.63
C ARG A 233 -18.21 15.52 -24.57
N HIS A 234 -17.53 15.81 -23.46
CA HIS A 234 -16.98 17.12 -23.15
C HIS A 234 -15.46 17.22 -23.28
N TYR A 235 -14.79 16.08 -23.44
CA TYR A 235 -13.35 16.02 -23.65
C TYR A 235 -13.01 14.85 -24.57
N GLU A 236 -11.86 14.95 -25.20
CA GLU A 236 -11.33 13.93 -26.10
C GLU A 236 -9.83 13.77 -25.90
N ARG A 237 -9.22 12.80 -26.56
CA ARG A 237 -7.78 12.69 -26.55
C ARG A 237 -7.15 13.98 -27.10
N PRO A 238 -6.22 14.64 -26.37
CA PRO A 238 -5.53 15.83 -26.85
C PRO A 238 -4.86 15.62 -28.21
N TYR A 239 -4.87 16.66 -29.05
CA TYR A 239 -4.41 16.61 -30.45
C TYR A 239 -2.91 16.27 -30.61
N PHE A 240 -2.11 16.52 -29.57
CA PHE A 240 -0.66 16.29 -29.58
C PHE A 240 -0.28 14.87 -29.15
N LEU A 241 -1.23 14.04 -28.71
CA LEU A 241 -0.98 12.63 -28.41
C LEU A 241 -1.11 11.78 -29.68
N PRO A 242 -0.25 10.75 -29.86
CA PRO A 242 -0.28 9.87 -31.02
C PRO A 242 -1.57 9.04 -31.11
N SER A 243 -1.90 8.54 -32.31
CA SER A 243 -3.10 7.73 -32.55
C SER A 243 -3.17 6.45 -31.71
N GLU A 244 -2.01 5.93 -31.35
CA GLU A 244 -1.80 4.70 -30.60
C GLU A 244 -1.80 4.94 -29.08
N ALA A 245 -1.85 6.20 -28.62
CA ALA A 245 -1.94 6.50 -27.20
C ALA A 245 -3.25 5.92 -26.64
N GLU A 246 -3.10 4.95 -25.73
CA GLU A 246 -4.20 4.33 -25.02
C GLU A 246 -4.72 5.27 -23.93
N SER A 247 -6.04 5.40 -23.84
CA SER A 247 -6.71 5.99 -22.69
C SER A 247 -7.22 4.87 -21.78
N SER A 248 -7.02 5.02 -20.47
CA SER A 248 -7.70 4.18 -19.49
C SER A 248 -9.22 4.23 -19.72
N LYS A 249 -9.90 3.09 -19.49
CA LYS A 249 -11.37 3.06 -19.45
C LYS A 249 -11.92 3.82 -18.23
N THR A 250 -11.11 4.00 -17.20
CA THR A 250 -11.46 4.71 -15.97
C THR A 250 -10.96 6.14 -16.04
N ASP A 251 -11.89 7.08 -15.85
CA ASP A 251 -11.58 8.50 -15.75
C ASP A 251 -11.33 8.87 -14.29
N TRP A 252 -10.28 9.65 -14.04
CA TRP A 252 -10.01 10.19 -12.72
C TRP A 252 -10.41 11.65 -12.68
N ILE A 253 -11.33 11.99 -11.78
CA ILE A 253 -11.81 13.35 -11.60
C ILE A 253 -11.29 13.86 -10.26
N PHE A 254 -10.77 15.08 -10.26
CA PHE A 254 -10.35 15.78 -9.07
C PHE A 254 -11.07 17.11 -9.00
N MET A 255 -11.56 17.45 -7.81
CA MET A 255 -12.24 18.72 -7.58
C MET A 255 -11.97 19.20 -6.16
N GLY A 256 -12.07 20.51 -5.98
CA GLY A 256 -11.89 21.11 -4.66
C GLY A 256 -11.95 22.62 -4.72
N SER A 257 -11.70 23.21 -3.57
CA SER A 257 -11.58 24.64 -3.36
C SER A 257 -10.10 25.07 -3.29
N PRO A 258 -9.79 26.38 -3.43
CA PRO A 258 -8.43 26.86 -3.25
C PRO A 258 -7.88 26.50 -1.86
N GLY A 259 -6.69 25.89 -1.82
CA GLY A 259 -6.08 25.44 -0.57
C GLY A 259 -5.08 24.32 -0.77
N TYR A 260 -5.24 23.24 0.00
CA TYR A 260 -4.41 22.05 -0.11
C TYR A 260 -4.87 21.14 -1.26
N GLY A 261 -4.00 20.24 -1.71
CA GLY A 261 -4.27 19.27 -2.77
C GLY A 261 -3.75 17.87 -2.44
N ALA A 262 -3.59 17.04 -3.47
CA ALA A 262 -3.04 15.70 -3.32
C ALA A 262 -1.63 15.72 -2.70
N HIS A 263 -1.35 14.71 -1.87
CA HIS A 263 -0.02 14.50 -1.30
C HIS A 263 1.00 14.13 -2.38
N LEU A 264 2.28 14.45 -2.14
CA LEU A 264 3.36 13.99 -2.99
C LEU A 264 3.37 12.45 -3.02
N HIS A 265 3.27 11.90 -4.22
CA HIS A 265 3.36 10.47 -4.49
C HIS A 265 4.16 10.27 -5.79
N GLY A 266 4.85 9.13 -5.90
CA GLY A 266 5.45 8.70 -7.16
C GLY A 266 4.44 7.87 -7.95
N PRO A 267 4.41 7.96 -9.30
CA PRO A 267 3.68 6.98 -10.10
C PRO A 267 4.29 5.59 -9.85
N GLN A 268 3.43 4.56 -9.80
CA GLN A 268 3.89 3.18 -9.89
C GLN A 268 4.46 3.00 -11.32
N LEU A 269 5.78 2.86 -11.42
CA LEU A 269 6.50 2.53 -12.66
C LEU A 269 6.41 1.04 -12.94
#